data_AF-A0A2S9FL87-F1
#
_entry.id   AF-A0A2S9FL87-F1
#
_cell.length_a   1.000
_cell.length_b   1.000
_cell.length_c   1.000
_cell.angle_alpha   90.00
_cell.angle_beta   90.00
_cell.angle_gamma   90.00
#
_symmetry.space_group_name_H-M   'P 1'
#
loop_
_entity.id
_entity.type
_entity.pdbx_description
1 polymer ?
#
loop_
_entity_poly.entity_id
_entity_poly.type
_entity_poly.pdbx_seq_one_letter_code
_entity_poly.pdbx_strand_id
1 'polypeptide(L)'
;RREVLFYAWLMPASTVAQAVIGGITVLTGLLWWTVAIHLLVSMAMVWLAVLLFVKIGEPDPKDRIGVPVPAAPKPLRQLTILSALTLAAVLVTGTMVTGAGPHAGDKSLDRPVPRLQVEITTLVHMHSTLLIAYLALLVGLGFGLLAVRSSRHVMTRLA
;
A
#
# COMPACT_ATOMS: atom_id res chain seq x y z
N ARG A 1 -19.25 17.21 6.55
CA ARG A 1 -18.42 16.37 7.46
C ARG A 1 -16.98 16.89 7.47
N ARG A 2 -16.42 17.32 8.61
CA ARG A 2 -15.04 17.84 8.69
C ARG A 2 -13.99 16.79 8.29
N GLU A 3 -14.20 15.53 8.65
CA GLU A 3 -13.29 14.42 8.28
C GLU A 3 -13.19 14.23 6.75
N VAL A 4 -14.32 14.25 6.04
CA VAL A 4 -14.34 14.07 4.57
C VAL A 4 -13.69 15.26 3.90
N LEU A 5 -13.91 16.48 4.40
CA LEU A 5 -13.25 17.68 3.90
C LEU A 5 -11.73 17.61 4.10
N PHE A 6 -11.26 17.08 5.23
CA PHE A 6 -9.83 16.86 5.46
C PHE A 6 -9.23 15.91 4.41
N TYR A 7 -9.83 14.73 4.21
CA TYR A 7 -9.37 13.80 3.18
C TYR A 7 -9.47 14.40 1.76
N ALA A 8 -10.53 15.15 1.46
CA ALA A 8 -10.75 15.77 0.16
C ALA A 8 -9.66 16.82 -0.18
N TRP A 9 -9.18 17.57 0.80
CA TRP A 9 -8.04 18.49 0.62
C TRP A 9 -6.68 17.79 0.70
N LEU A 10 -6.58 16.71 1.47
CA LEU A 10 -5.37 15.91 1.58
C LEU A 10 -4.98 15.27 0.23
N MET A 11 -5.94 14.84 -0.59
CA MET A 11 -5.66 14.25 -1.90
C MET A 11 -4.95 15.20 -2.87
N PRO A 12 -5.49 16.39 -3.24
CA PRO A 12 -4.77 17.31 -4.13
C PRO A 12 -3.46 17.80 -3.52
N ALA A 13 -3.40 18.03 -2.20
CA ALA A 13 -2.16 18.42 -1.53
C ALA A 13 -1.07 17.33 -1.63
N SER A 14 -1.44 16.07 -1.41
CA SER A 14 -0.51 14.94 -1.55
C SER A 14 -0.12 14.67 -3.01
N THR A 15 -0.98 14.95 -3.98
CA THR A 15 -0.61 14.93 -5.41
C THR A 15 0.46 15.98 -5.74
N VAL A 16 0.33 17.21 -5.23
CA VAL A 16 1.38 18.23 -5.39
C VAL A 16 2.68 17.78 -4.73
N ALA A 17 2.61 17.23 -3.51
CA ALA A 17 3.79 16.69 -2.83
C ALA A 17 4.45 15.55 -3.64
N GLN A 18 3.67 14.64 -4.22
CA GLN A 18 4.18 13.59 -5.11
C GLN A 18 4.85 14.16 -6.36
N ALA A 19 4.27 15.17 -7.00
CA ALA A 19 4.89 15.81 -8.15
C ALA A 19 6.27 16.40 -7.79
N VAL A 20 6.41 16.98 -6.60
CA VAL A 20 7.70 17.46 -6.08
C VAL A 20 8.66 16.30 -5.85
N ILE A 21 8.21 15.22 -5.18
CA ILE A 21 9.05 14.03 -4.96
C ILE A 21 9.51 13.45 -6.29
N GLY A 22 8.63 13.35 -7.29
CA GLY A 22 8.95 12.82 -8.62
C GLY A 22 9.92 13.71 -9.38
N GLY A 23 9.75 15.03 -9.27
CA GLY A 23 10.73 15.99 -9.76
C GLY A 23 12.11 15.78 -9.14
N ILE A 24 12.19 15.61 -7.82
CA ILE A 24 13.44 15.31 -7.11
C ILE A 24 14.04 13.98 -7.60
N THR A 25 13.23 12.94 -7.78
CA THR A 25 13.67 11.65 -8.31
C THR A 25 14.34 11.81 -9.68
N VAL A 26 13.76 12.61 -10.58
CA VAL A 26 14.36 12.91 -11.89
C VAL A 26 15.64 13.74 -11.77
N LEU A 27 15.62 14.81 -10.96
CA LEU A 27 16.77 15.71 -10.78
C LEU A 27 17.99 15.02 -10.14
N THR A 28 17.75 14.02 -9.29
CA THR A 28 18.80 13.20 -8.68
C THR A 28 19.28 12.08 -9.61
N GLY A 29 18.77 11.99 -10.84
CA GLY A 29 19.17 10.95 -11.79
C GLY A 29 18.64 9.57 -11.42
N LEU A 30 17.47 9.51 -10.77
CA LEU A 30 16.80 8.28 -10.34
C LEU A 30 17.58 7.48 -9.29
N LEU A 31 18.17 8.16 -8.28
CA LEU A 31 18.76 7.47 -7.13
C LEU A 31 17.75 6.50 -6.52
N TRP A 32 18.15 5.25 -6.29
CA TRP A 32 17.24 4.16 -5.93
C TRP A 32 16.31 4.49 -4.75
N TRP A 33 16.82 5.17 -3.72
CA TRP A 33 16.04 5.49 -2.53
C TRP A 33 15.01 6.59 -2.79
N THR A 34 15.28 7.50 -3.74
CA THR A 34 14.31 8.53 -4.14
C THR A 34 13.14 7.91 -4.90
N VAL A 35 13.41 6.93 -5.77
CA VAL A 35 12.39 6.14 -6.47
C VAL A 35 11.57 5.32 -5.46
N ALA A 36 12.23 4.71 -4.47
CA ALA A 36 11.58 3.96 -3.41
C ALA A 36 10.61 4.84 -2.59
N ILE A 37 11.06 6.01 -2.15
CA ILE A 37 10.21 6.97 -1.42
C ILE A 37 9.02 7.40 -2.27
N HIS A 38 9.25 7.74 -3.55
CA HIS A 38 8.17 8.12 -4.47
C HIS A 38 7.08 7.05 -4.54
N LEU A 39 7.48 5.79 -4.74
CA LEU A 39 6.54 4.67 -4.83
C LEU A 39 5.82 4.43 -3.51
N LEU A 40 6.53 4.38 -2.38
CA LEU A 40 5.92 4.09 -1.07
C LEU A 40 4.93 5.18 -0.64
N VAL A 41 5.25 6.45 -0.87
CA VAL A 41 4.31 7.55 -0.62
C VAL A 41 3.12 7.46 -1.57
N SER A 42 3.31 7.00 -2.81
CA SER A 42 2.20 6.81 -3.76
C SER A 42 1.25 5.71 -3.29
N MET A 43 1.78 4.60 -2.75
CA MET A 43 0.96 3.53 -2.18
C MET A 43 0.18 4.00 -0.94
N ALA A 44 0.79 4.84 -0.10
CA ALA A 44 0.08 5.46 1.02
C ALA A 44 -1.05 6.38 0.53
N MET A 45 -0.85 7.13 -0.55
CA MET A 45 -1.89 7.95 -1.17
C MET A 45 -3.03 7.11 -1.76
N VAL A 46 -2.73 5.98 -2.40
CA VAL A 46 -3.77 5.04 -2.86
C VAL A 46 -4.61 4.56 -1.68
N TRP A 47 -3.97 4.21 -0.56
CA TRP A 47 -4.69 3.84 0.66
C TRP A 47 -5.58 4.98 1.19
N LEU A 48 -5.07 6.22 1.24
CA LEU A 48 -5.85 7.40 1.62
C LEU A 48 -7.02 7.68 0.68
N ALA A 49 -6.85 7.46 -0.63
CA ALA A 49 -7.91 7.59 -1.62
C ALA A 49 -9.03 6.57 -1.38
N VAL A 50 -8.66 5.31 -1.09
CA VAL A 50 -9.64 4.27 -0.73
C VAL A 50 -10.36 4.63 0.58
N LEU A 51 -9.65 5.17 1.58
CA LEU A 51 -10.29 5.65 2.82
C LEU A 51 -11.27 6.78 2.55
N LEU A 52 -10.90 7.76 1.72
CA LEU A 52 -11.80 8.84 1.31
C LEU A 52 -13.04 8.28 0.61
N PHE A 53 -12.87 7.38 -0.36
CA PHE A 53 -13.96 6.74 -1.08
C PHE A 53 -14.93 6.03 -0.13
N VAL A 54 -14.41 5.21 0.78
CA VAL A 54 -15.22 4.51 1.80
C VAL A 54 -15.93 5.52 2.72
N LYS A 55 -15.24 6.56 3.18
CA LYS A 55 -15.80 7.58 4.09
C LYS A 55 -16.88 8.44 3.45
N ILE A 56 -16.79 8.70 2.15
CA ILE A 56 -17.85 9.40 1.42
C ILE A 56 -19.14 8.58 1.43
N GLY A 57 -19.04 7.25 1.26
CA GLY A 57 -20.19 6.34 1.25
C GLY A 57 -20.78 5.97 2.61
N GLU A 58 -20.10 6.27 3.74
CA GLU A 58 -20.68 6.04 5.07
C GLU A 58 -21.83 7.03 5.36
N PRO A 59 -22.88 6.65 6.12
CA PRO A 59 -23.90 7.59 6.58
C PRO A 59 -23.31 8.68 7.49
N ASP A 60 -23.93 9.86 7.52
CA ASP A 60 -23.56 10.91 8.47
C ASP A 60 -23.71 10.41 9.92
N PRO A 61 -22.85 10.83 10.86
CA PRO A 61 -22.90 10.33 12.25
C PRO A 61 -24.25 10.51 12.93
N LYS A 62 -24.98 11.58 12.58
CA LYS A 62 -26.34 11.89 13.07
C LYS A 62 -27.42 10.94 12.53
N ASP A 63 -27.14 10.31 11.39
CA ASP A 63 -28.06 9.42 10.68
C ASP A 63 -27.68 7.94 10.91
N ARG A 64 -26.62 7.68 11.70
CA ARG A 64 -26.22 6.32 12.10
C ARG A 64 -27.21 5.78 13.12
N ILE A 65 -27.97 4.76 12.72
CA ILE A 65 -28.84 4.00 13.60
C ILE A 65 -28.05 2.80 14.15
N GLY A 66 -27.89 2.74 15.49
CA GLY A 66 -27.27 1.61 16.19
C GLY A 66 -25.83 1.82 16.66
N VAL A 67 -25.35 0.90 17.51
CA VAL A 67 -23.98 0.91 18.05
C VAL A 67 -23.01 0.28 17.03
N PRO A 68 -21.82 0.86 16.78
CA PRO A 68 -20.83 0.24 15.90
C PRO A 68 -20.46 -1.17 16.40
N VAL A 69 -20.78 -2.19 15.59
CA VAL A 69 -20.41 -3.57 15.88
C VAL A 69 -19.23 -4.00 15.00
N PRO A 70 -18.29 -4.81 15.53
CA PRO A 70 -17.20 -5.36 14.74
C PRO A 70 -17.73 -6.13 13.52
N ALA A 71 -17.25 -5.77 12.33
CA ALA A 71 -17.70 -6.38 11.08
C ALA A 71 -17.25 -7.83 10.88
N ALA A 72 -16.26 -8.29 11.65
CA ALA A 72 -15.74 -9.64 11.61
C ALA A 72 -15.22 -10.08 12.99
N PRO A 73 -15.16 -11.40 13.27
CA PRO A 73 -14.52 -11.94 14.47
C PRO A 73 -13.08 -11.45 14.66
N LYS A 74 -12.65 -11.35 15.93
CA LYS A 74 -11.31 -10.88 16.30
C LYS A 74 -10.17 -11.58 15.53
N PRO A 75 -10.16 -12.91 15.34
CA PRO A 75 -9.09 -13.57 14.58
C PRO A 75 -9.00 -13.09 13.12
N LEU A 76 -10.13 -12.89 12.43
CA LEU A 76 -10.14 -12.42 11.04
C LEU A 76 -9.70 -10.96 10.93
N ARG A 77 -10.00 -10.13 11.94
CA ARG A 77 -9.48 -8.76 12.03
C ARG A 77 -7.96 -8.74 12.24
N GLN A 78 -7.43 -9.62 13.10
CA GLN A 78 -5.99 -9.78 13.29
C GLN A 78 -5.31 -10.27 12.02
N LEU A 79 -5.93 -11.22 11.31
CA LEU A 79 -5.45 -11.70 10.02
C LEU A 79 -5.43 -10.57 8.98
N THR A 80 -6.45 -9.71 8.96
CA THR A 80 -6.45 -8.51 8.09
C THR A 80 -5.29 -7.56 8.40
N ILE A 81 -5.02 -7.31 9.69
CA ILE A 81 -3.88 -6.48 10.11
C ILE A 81 -2.56 -7.13 9.69
N LEU A 82 -2.42 -8.44 9.91
CA LEU A 82 -1.23 -9.19 9.50
C LEU A 82 -1.02 -9.10 7.99
N SER A 83 -2.07 -9.31 7.18
CA SER A 83 -2.00 -9.16 5.73
C SER A 83 -1.57 -7.75 5.30
N ALA A 84 -2.05 -6.70 5.99
CA ALA A 84 -1.65 -5.32 5.71
C ALA A 84 -0.17 -5.06 6.04
N LEU A 85 0.32 -5.58 7.17
CA LEU A 85 1.73 -5.48 7.55
C LEU A 85 2.64 -6.26 6.58
N THR A 86 2.22 -7.46 6.17
CA THR A 86 2.96 -8.25 5.17
C THR A 86 2.98 -7.53 3.82
N LEU A 87 1.86 -6.93 3.38
CA LEU A 87 1.84 -6.11 2.17
C LEU A 87 2.82 -4.93 2.26
N ALA A 88 2.86 -4.22 3.40
CA ALA A 88 3.83 -3.14 3.59
C ALA A 88 5.27 -3.64 3.46
N ALA A 89 5.59 -4.81 4.02
CA ALA A 89 6.90 -5.44 3.87
C ALA A 89 7.18 -5.85 2.40
N VAL A 90 6.18 -6.37 1.68
CA VAL A 90 6.29 -6.68 0.24
C VAL A 90 6.61 -5.42 -0.56
N LEU A 91 5.93 -4.30 -0.31
CA LEU A 91 6.19 -3.03 -0.99
C LEU A 91 7.61 -2.51 -0.73
N VAL A 92 8.06 -2.54 0.52
CA VAL A 92 9.42 -2.12 0.89
C VAL A 92 10.46 -3.01 0.21
N THR A 93 10.36 -4.33 0.36
CA THR A 93 11.32 -5.26 -0.26
C THR A 93 11.31 -5.19 -1.78
N GLY A 94 10.15 -4.95 -2.41
CA GLY A 94 10.04 -4.74 -3.86
C GLY A 94 10.80 -3.49 -4.33
N THR A 95 10.76 -2.40 -3.55
CA THR A 95 11.56 -1.19 -3.84
C THR A 95 13.06 -1.46 -3.70
N MET A 96 13.46 -2.30 -2.75
CA MET A 96 14.86 -2.69 -2.56
C MET A 96 15.36 -3.57 -3.72
N VAL A 97 14.57 -4.52 -4.19
CA VAL A 97 14.88 -5.33 -5.38
C VAL A 97 15.10 -4.42 -6.60
N THR A 98 14.19 -3.45 -6.79
CA THR A 98 14.32 -2.45 -7.86
C THR A 98 15.59 -1.62 -7.72
N GLY A 99 15.96 -1.24 -6.49
CA GLY A 99 17.16 -0.46 -6.21
C GLY A 99 18.48 -1.21 -6.32
N ALA A 100 18.48 -2.52 -6.19
CA ALA A 100 19.67 -3.37 -6.38
C ALA A 100 19.88 -3.80 -7.84
N GLY A 101 18.81 -3.86 -8.63
CA GLY A 101 18.85 -4.22 -10.05
C GLY A 101 19.25 -3.08 -10.99
N PRO A 102 19.52 -3.39 -12.27
CA PRO A 102 19.60 -2.37 -13.32
C PRO A 102 18.30 -1.59 -13.41
N HIS A 103 18.38 -0.27 -13.51
CA HIS A 103 17.20 0.59 -13.60
C HIS A 103 17.39 1.71 -14.63
N ALA A 104 16.29 2.35 -15.02
CA ALA A 104 16.26 3.33 -16.12
C ALA A 104 17.13 4.60 -15.92
N GLY A 105 17.79 4.74 -14.76
CA GLY A 105 18.72 5.84 -14.49
C GLY A 105 20.12 5.61 -15.04
N ASP A 106 20.46 4.36 -15.38
CA ASP A 106 21.76 3.98 -15.92
C ASP A 106 21.95 4.63 -17.31
N LYS A 107 22.82 5.65 -17.38
CA LYS A 107 23.04 6.45 -18.62
C LYS A 107 23.93 5.73 -19.63
N SER A 108 24.83 4.87 -19.15
CA SER A 108 25.65 3.95 -19.94
C SER A 108 26.22 2.87 -19.03
N LEU A 109 26.79 1.80 -19.61
CA LEU A 109 27.52 0.76 -18.85
C LEU A 109 28.67 1.36 -18.01
N ASP A 110 29.23 2.47 -18.46
CA ASP A 110 30.39 3.13 -17.85
C ASP A 110 29.99 4.22 -16.83
N ARG A 111 28.70 4.57 -16.74
CA ARG A 111 28.16 5.59 -15.81
C ARG A 111 26.86 5.11 -15.15
N PRO A 112 26.91 4.02 -14.36
CA PRO A 112 25.74 3.54 -13.64
C PRO A 112 25.38 4.49 -12.48
N VAL A 113 24.10 4.51 -12.14
CA VAL A 113 23.62 5.22 -10.93
C VAL A 113 23.95 4.37 -9.70
N PRO A 114 24.28 4.99 -8.54
CA PRO A 114 24.53 4.23 -7.31
C PRO A 114 23.36 3.30 -6.96
N ARG A 115 23.66 2.01 -6.80
CA ARG A 115 22.68 0.97 -6.45
C ARG A 115 22.69 0.66 -4.96
N LEU A 116 21.62 0.04 -4.49
CA LEU A 116 21.60 -0.61 -3.18
C LEU A 116 22.61 -1.76 -3.18
N GLN A 117 23.63 -1.69 -2.32
CA GLN A 117 24.72 -2.67 -2.24
C GLN A 117 24.32 -3.90 -1.41
N VAL A 118 23.21 -4.52 -1.80
CA VAL A 118 22.73 -5.78 -1.23
C VAL A 118 22.55 -6.76 -2.39
N GLU A 119 22.92 -8.01 -2.17
CA GLU A 119 22.82 -9.06 -3.19
C GLU A 119 21.38 -9.20 -3.69
N ILE A 120 21.19 -9.06 -5.01
CA ILE A 120 19.86 -9.02 -5.63
C ILE A 120 19.08 -10.32 -5.44
N THR A 121 19.76 -11.48 -5.51
CA THR A 121 19.18 -12.81 -5.28
C THR A 121 18.62 -12.93 -3.87
N THR A 122 19.36 -12.49 -2.85
CA THR A 122 18.89 -12.41 -1.46
C THR A 122 17.61 -11.55 -1.35
N LEU A 123 17.60 -10.36 -1.96
CA LEU A 123 16.41 -9.49 -1.93
C LEU A 123 15.21 -10.09 -2.68
N VAL A 124 15.45 -10.72 -3.83
CA VAL A 124 14.41 -11.39 -4.64
C VAL A 124 13.80 -12.56 -3.88
N HIS A 125 14.61 -13.37 -3.21
CA HIS A 125 14.11 -14.45 -2.36
C HIS A 125 13.30 -13.92 -1.17
N MET A 126 13.77 -12.86 -0.50
CA MET A 126 13.01 -12.23 0.58
C MET A 126 11.67 -11.66 0.09
N HIS A 127 11.68 -10.92 -1.02
CA HIS A 127 10.48 -10.32 -1.61
C HIS A 127 9.46 -11.37 -2.07
N SER A 128 9.92 -12.39 -2.81
CA SER A 128 9.06 -13.48 -3.28
C SER A 128 8.47 -14.30 -2.14
N THR A 129 9.24 -14.58 -1.09
CA THR A 129 8.75 -15.27 0.12
C THR A 129 7.65 -14.46 0.81
N LEU A 130 7.86 -13.15 0.98
CA LEU A 130 6.85 -12.26 1.54
C LEU A 130 5.59 -12.17 0.66
N LEU A 131 5.75 -12.15 -0.67
CA LEU A 131 4.64 -12.14 -1.61
C LEU A 131 3.82 -13.43 -1.53
N ILE A 132 4.47 -14.59 -1.50
CA ILE A 132 3.79 -15.88 -1.34
C ILE A 132 3.06 -15.93 0.01
N ALA A 133 3.70 -15.49 1.10
CA ALA A 133 3.07 -15.40 2.40
C ALA A 133 1.85 -14.46 2.38
N TYR A 134 1.96 -13.29 1.75
CA TYR A 134 0.85 -12.35 1.58
C TYR A 134 -0.33 -12.99 0.82
N LEU A 135 -0.07 -13.67 -0.30
CA LEU A 135 -1.11 -14.36 -1.06
C LEU A 135 -1.77 -15.47 -0.23
N ALA A 136 -1.00 -16.25 0.52
CA ALA A 136 -1.53 -17.27 1.41
C ALA A 136 -2.42 -16.68 2.51
N LEU A 137 -2.01 -15.55 3.12
CA LEU A 137 -2.82 -14.83 4.10
C LEU A 137 -4.12 -14.29 3.49
N LEU A 138 -4.09 -13.78 2.26
CA LEU A 138 -5.30 -13.34 1.55
C LEU A 138 -6.26 -14.50 1.28
N VAL A 139 -5.74 -15.64 0.82
CA VAL A 139 -6.53 -16.85 0.59
C VAL A 139 -7.15 -17.33 1.90
N GLY A 140 -6.36 -17.41 2.97
CA GLY A 140 -6.84 -17.77 4.30
C GLY A 140 -7.89 -16.80 4.85
N LEU A 141 -7.72 -15.50 4.63
CA LEU A 141 -8.69 -14.48 5.01
C LEU A 141 -10.00 -14.65 4.24
N GLY A 142 -9.91 -14.90 2.93
CA GLY A 142 -11.06 -15.18 2.07
C GLY A 142 -11.86 -16.39 2.56
N PHE A 143 -11.19 -17.52 2.77
CA PHE A 143 -11.84 -18.72 3.32
C PHE A 143 -12.38 -18.51 4.73
N GLY A 144 -11.67 -17.78 5.59
CA GLY A 144 -12.14 -17.44 6.93
C GLY A 144 -13.41 -16.60 6.92
N LEU A 145 -13.48 -15.59 6.05
CA LEU A 145 -14.69 -14.76 5.88
C LEU A 145 -15.87 -15.56 5.33
N LEU A 146 -15.62 -16.48 4.39
CA LEU A 146 -16.63 -17.39 3.84
C LEU A 146 -17.14 -18.38 4.90
N ALA A 147 -16.23 -18.98 5.68
CA ALA A 147 -16.56 -19.96 6.71
C ALA A 147 -17.48 -19.40 7.80
N VAL A 148 -17.27 -18.13 8.20
CA VAL A 148 -18.12 -17.44 9.17
C VAL A 148 -19.37 -16.81 8.55
N ARG A 149 -19.62 -17.04 7.25
CA ARG A 149 -20.73 -16.46 6.48
C ARG A 149 -20.84 -14.95 6.68
N SER A 150 -19.70 -14.25 6.54
CA SER A 150 -19.63 -12.80 6.72
C SER A 150 -20.69 -12.08 5.88
N SER A 151 -21.23 -10.99 6.42
CA SER A 151 -22.30 -10.24 5.74
C SER A 151 -21.91 -9.83 4.31
N ARG A 152 -22.90 -9.72 3.41
CA ARG A 152 -22.67 -9.20 2.05
C ARG A 152 -21.92 -7.86 2.07
N HIS A 153 -22.24 -6.98 3.01
CA HIS A 153 -21.53 -5.72 3.19
C HIS A 153 -20.03 -5.86 3.44
N VAL A 154 -19.55 -6.97 4.02
CA VAL A 154 -18.11 -7.25 4.16
C VAL A 154 -17.54 -7.88 2.89
N MET A 155 -18.32 -8.74 2.22
CA MET A 155 -17.88 -9.48 1.04
C MET A 155 -17.88 -8.66 -0.25
N THR A 156 -18.78 -7.67 -0.37
CA THR A 156 -18.99 -6.87 -1.58
C THR A 156 -18.77 -5.38 -1.35
N ARG A 157 -18.04 -5.00 -0.30
CA ARG A 157 -17.94 -3.61 0.20
C ARG A 157 -17.39 -2.57 -0.79
N LEU A 158 -16.93 -3.00 -1.97
CA LEU A 158 -16.38 -2.17 -3.04
C LEU A 158 -17.16 -2.26 -4.36
N ALA A 159 -18.34 -2.90 -4.36
CA ALA A 159 -19.24 -3.01 -5.52
C ALA A 159 -20.45 -2.08 -5.39
#